data_AF-A0A943CYT2-F1
#
_entry.id   AF-A0A943CYT2-F1
#
_cell.length_a   1.000
_cell.length_b   1.000
_cell.length_c   1.000
_cell.angle_alpha   90.00
_cell.angle_beta   90.00
_cell.angle_gamma   90.00
#
_symmetry.space_group_name_H-M   'P 1'
#
loop_
_entity.id
_entity.type
_entity.pdbx_description
1 polymer ?
#
loop_
_entity_poly.entity_id
_entity_poly.type
_entity_poly.pdbx_seq_one_letter_code
_entity_poly.pdbx_strand_id
1 'polypeptide(L)'
;MDNVKPDYKPPYKPSTVVNEIKLTQDTTFVRVYDNTPGGSGMYGSWAMRAEDIEGLTAKQIQDKFALPNTPKYICDVKIDGGTHMRVGEVNPLEGWGNGGGTQYDLIGQRVGDFINERPIK
;
A
#
# COMPACT_ATOMS: atom_id res chain seq x y z
N MET A 1 -12.73 17.68 20.88
CA MET A 1 -12.85 16.41 21.61
C MET A 1 -13.15 15.35 20.59
N ASP A 2 -12.23 14.42 20.48
CA ASP A 2 -11.90 13.65 19.28
C ASP A 2 -12.89 12.52 19.01
N ASN A 3 -13.47 12.52 17.80
CA ASN A 3 -14.29 11.42 17.27
C ASN A 3 -13.37 10.29 16.74
N VAL A 4 -12.54 9.71 17.60
CA VAL A 4 -11.78 8.51 17.24
C VAL A 4 -12.68 7.29 17.48
N LYS A 5 -13.06 6.64 16.38
CA LYS A 5 -13.78 5.36 16.38
C LYS A 5 -12.94 4.32 17.15
N PRO A 6 -13.51 3.55 18.09
CA PRO A 6 -12.76 2.70 19.03
C PRO A 6 -11.88 1.61 18.39
N ASP A 7 -12.06 1.31 17.10
CA ASP A 7 -11.31 0.26 16.37
C ASP A 7 -10.33 0.81 15.32
N TYR A 8 -9.93 2.08 15.41
CA TYR A 8 -8.97 2.66 14.47
C TYR A 8 -7.55 2.14 14.73
N LYS A 9 -7.09 1.20 13.89
CA LYS A 9 -5.68 0.80 13.79
C LYS A 9 -4.96 1.74 12.80
N PRO A 10 -4.13 2.68 13.27
CA PRO A 10 -3.47 3.63 12.37
C PRO A 10 -2.50 2.90 11.43
N PRO A 11 -2.55 3.14 10.11
CA PRO A 11 -1.66 2.49 9.15
C PRO A 11 -0.18 2.94 9.29
N TYR A 12 0.07 4.02 10.05
CA TYR A 12 1.39 4.62 10.29
C TYR A 12 1.75 4.61 11.77
N LYS A 13 3.03 4.44 12.10
CA LYS A 13 3.54 4.47 13.48
C LYS A 13 3.12 5.76 14.14
N PRO A 14 2.45 5.72 15.31
CA PRO A 14 2.33 6.93 16.12
C PRO A 14 3.77 7.40 16.37
N SER A 15 4.15 8.56 15.82
CA SER A 15 5.51 9.17 15.74
C SER A 15 6.33 9.03 14.44
N THR A 16 5.86 8.37 13.37
CA THR A 16 6.51 8.51 12.04
C THR A 16 5.92 9.65 11.24
N VAL A 17 6.80 10.47 10.67
CA VAL A 17 6.45 11.59 9.78
C VAL A 17 5.81 11.02 8.52
N VAL A 18 4.51 11.21 8.35
CA VAL A 18 3.88 11.10 7.04
C VAL A 18 4.47 12.21 6.20
N ASN A 19 5.42 11.87 5.32
CA ASN A 19 6.02 12.84 4.42
C ASN A 19 5.12 12.98 3.21
N GLU A 20 4.51 14.14 3.05
CA GLU A 20 3.91 14.52 1.78
C GLU A 20 5.04 14.80 0.78
N ILE A 21 5.06 14.02 -0.29
CA ILE A 21 6.02 14.15 -1.39
C ILE A 21 5.28 14.51 -2.66
N LYS A 22 5.98 15.20 -3.56
CA LYS A 22 5.56 15.40 -4.94
C LYS A 22 6.49 14.59 -5.82
N LEU A 23 5.97 13.70 -6.65
CA LEU A 23 6.79 12.99 -7.63
C LEU A 23 7.42 14.00 -8.59
N THR A 24 8.71 13.84 -8.88
CA THR A 24 9.44 14.72 -9.80
C THR A 24 9.37 14.24 -11.25
N GLN A 25 9.07 12.96 -11.45
CA GLN A 25 8.98 12.30 -12.76
C GLN A 25 7.98 11.14 -12.69
N ASP A 26 7.52 10.71 -13.85
CA ASP A 26 6.66 9.54 -13.99
C ASP A 26 7.34 8.32 -13.35
N THR A 27 6.61 7.64 -12.47
CA THR A 27 7.15 6.52 -11.69
C THR A 27 6.16 5.37 -11.71
N THR A 28 6.67 4.16 -11.92
CA THR A 28 5.86 2.94 -11.84
C THR A 28 6.02 2.31 -10.47
N PHE A 29 4.91 2.18 -9.76
CA PHE A 29 4.79 1.42 -8.53
C PHE A 29 4.07 0.10 -8.79
N VAL A 30 3.87 -0.68 -7.75
CA VAL A 30 3.01 -1.86 -7.77
C VAL A 30 1.97 -1.78 -6.67
N ARG A 31 0.85 -2.44 -6.89
CA ARG A 31 -0.22 -2.59 -5.91
C ARG A 31 -0.64 -4.03 -5.82
N VAL A 32 -0.81 -4.52 -4.60
CA VAL A 32 -1.32 -5.86 -4.32
C VAL A 32 -2.74 -5.82 -3.76
N TYR A 33 -3.52 -6.85 -4.04
CA TYR A 33 -4.92 -6.98 -3.60
C TYR A 33 -5.40 -8.43 -3.62
N ASP A 34 -6.51 -8.70 -2.93
CA ASP A 34 -7.03 -10.05 -2.69
C ASP A 34 -8.23 -10.43 -3.60
N ASN A 35 -8.92 -9.43 -4.16
CA ASN A 35 -10.13 -9.55 -4.99
C ASN A 35 -11.22 -10.45 -4.38
N THR A 36 -11.32 -10.47 -3.05
CA THR A 36 -12.34 -11.21 -2.30
C THR A 36 -13.55 -10.33 -1.98
N PRO A 37 -14.75 -10.92 -1.76
CA PRO A 37 -15.90 -10.15 -1.26
C PRO A 37 -15.57 -9.46 0.06
N GLY A 38 -15.69 -8.12 0.10
CA GLY A 38 -15.34 -7.31 1.25
C GLY A 38 -13.82 -7.03 1.41
N GLY A 39 -13.00 -7.54 0.50
CA GLY A 39 -11.57 -7.27 0.44
C GLY A 39 -11.20 -6.15 -0.52
N SER A 40 -9.92 -6.13 -0.91
CA SER A 40 -9.35 -5.10 -1.76
C SER A 40 -9.43 -5.46 -3.25
N GLY A 41 -9.69 -4.47 -4.09
CA GLY A 41 -9.61 -4.59 -5.55
C GLY A 41 -8.40 -3.86 -6.16
N MET A 42 -8.24 -4.03 -7.47
CA MET A 42 -7.17 -3.45 -8.29
C MET A 42 -7.05 -1.94 -8.10
N TYR A 43 -8.16 -1.21 -8.18
CA TYR A 43 -8.15 0.24 -8.02
C TYR A 43 -8.23 0.65 -6.55
N GLY A 44 -7.11 1.08 -5.98
CA GLY A 44 -7.07 1.62 -4.63
C GLY A 44 -5.87 2.52 -4.38
N SER A 45 -5.86 3.14 -3.20
CA SER A 45 -5.00 4.29 -2.90
C SER A 45 -3.65 3.94 -2.29
N TRP A 46 -3.27 2.66 -2.27
CA TRP A 46 -2.01 2.21 -1.68
C TRP A 46 -1.14 1.52 -2.73
N ALA A 47 0.13 1.90 -2.75
CA ALA A 47 1.15 1.37 -3.65
C ALA A 47 2.47 1.12 -2.89
N MET A 48 3.33 0.31 -3.47
CA MET A 48 4.68 -0.01 -2.99
C MET A 48 5.65 -0.04 -4.16
N ARG A 49 6.96 0.02 -3.90
CA ARG A 49 7.94 -0.17 -4.98
C ARG A 49 8.00 -1.63 -5.39
N ALA A 50 8.27 -1.89 -6.67
CA ALA A 50 8.40 -3.26 -7.18
C ALA A 50 9.53 -4.02 -6.46
N GLU A 51 10.67 -3.36 -6.25
CA GLU A 51 11.85 -3.89 -5.54
C GLU A 51 11.54 -4.31 -4.09
N ASP A 52 10.53 -3.71 -3.45
CA ASP A 52 10.17 -4.04 -2.08
C ASP A 52 9.41 -5.36 -1.94
N ILE A 53 8.85 -5.88 -3.02
CA ILE A 53 8.07 -7.13 -3.02
C ILE A 53 8.59 -8.18 -3.99
N GLU A 54 9.65 -7.87 -4.73
CA GLU A 54 10.28 -8.81 -5.64
C GLU A 54 10.78 -10.05 -4.88
N GLY A 55 10.41 -11.24 -5.37
CA GLY A 55 10.77 -12.51 -4.75
C GLY A 55 10.02 -12.85 -3.45
N LEU A 56 9.17 -11.97 -2.94
CA LEU A 56 8.35 -12.25 -1.75
C LEU A 56 7.11 -13.07 -2.11
N THR A 57 6.80 -14.05 -1.27
CA THR A 57 5.51 -14.76 -1.31
C THR A 57 4.38 -13.83 -0.85
N ALA A 58 3.14 -14.17 -1.23
CA ALA A 58 1.95 -13.44 -0.79
C ALA A 58 1.88 -13.25 0.74
N LYS A 59 2.30 -14.25 1.53
CA LYS A 59 2.30 -14.17 3.00
C LYS A 59 3.39 -13.24 3.53
N GLN A 60 4.57 -13.22 2.92
CA GLN A 60 5.64 -12.28 3.27
C GLN A 60 5.25 -10.84 2.93
N ILE A 61 4.57 -10.63 1.80
CA ILE A 61 4.01 -9.32 1.44
C ILE A 61 2.97 -8.90 2.47
N GLN A 62 2.04 -9.79 2.83
CA GLN A 62 1.05 -9.53 3.88
C GLN A 62 1.74 -9.11 5.20
N ASP A 63 2.79 -9.82 5.62
CA ASP A 63 3.50 -9.54 6.86
C ASP A 63 4.25 -8.20 6.81
N LYS A 64 5.06 -7.97 5.77
CA LYS A 64 5.88 -6.75 5.56
C LYS A 64 5.04 -5.49 5.44
N PHE A 65 3.85 -5.59 4.85
CA PHE A 65 2.93 -4.48 4.64
C PHE A 65 1.71 -4.50 5.57
N ALA A 66 1.72 -5.38 6.58
CA ALA A 66 0.65 -5.56 7.54
C ALA A 66 -0.74 -5.50 6.88
N LEU A 67 -0.97 -6.31 5.83
CA LEU A 67 -2.22 -6.27 5.07
C LEU A 67 -3.33 -7.06 5.78
N PRO A 68 -4.59 -6.59 5.76
CA PRO A 68 -5.71 -7.29 6.41
C PRO A 68 -5.93 -8.71 5.86
N ASN A 69 -5.72 -8.87 4.54
CA ASN A 69 -5.88 -10.12 3.84
C ASN A 69 -4.58 -10.49 3.11
N THR A 70 -4.36 -11.79 2.89
CA THR A 70 -3.28 -12.24 2.01
C THR A 70 -3.60 -11.84 0.57
N PRO A 71 -2.75 -11.03 -0.09
CA PRO A 71 -3.00 -10.61 -1.46
C PRO A 71 -2.85 -11.81 -2.41
N LYS A 72 -3.57 -11.75 -3.53
CA LYS A 72 -3.53 -12.77 -4.59
C LYS A 72 -3.01 -12.24 -5.90
N TYR A 73 -3.22 -10.95 -6.14
CA TYR A 73 -2.89 -10.27 -7.38
C TYR A 73 -1.97 -9.10 -7.11
N ILE A 74 -1.17 -8.78 -8.12
CA ILE A 74 -0.33 -7.60 -8.22
C ILE A 74 -0.58 -6.94 -9.57
N CYS A 75 -0.64 -5.62 -9.59
CA CYS A 75 -0.69 -4.81 -10.82
C CYS A 75 0.36 -3.70 -10.74
N ASP A 76 0.77 -3.19 -11.91
CA ASP A 76 1.61 -2.01 -12.00
C ASP A 76 0.73 -0.77 -11.91
N VAL A 77 1.22 0.27 -11.24
CA VAL A 77 0.54 1.57 -11.08
C VAL A 77 1.46 2.64 -11.62
N LYS A 78 1.19 3.13 -12.83
CA LYS A 78 1.93 4.24 -13.43
C LYS A 78 1.37 5.55 -12.93
N ILE A 79 2.22 6.37 -12.32
CA ILE A 79 1.83 7.65 -11.73
C ILE A 79 2.69 8.75 -12.33
N ASP A 80 2.05 9.77 -12.87
CA ASP A 80 2.71 10.89 -13.51
C ASP A 80 3.53 11.74 -12.52
N GLY A 81 4.58 12.36 -13.05
CA GLY A 81 5.30 13.41 -12.35
C GLY A 81 4.35 14.53 -11.92
N GLY A 82 4.55 15.03 -10.70
CA GLY A 82 3.76 16.10 -10.11
C GLY A 82 2.61 15.65 -9.22
N THR A 83 2.30 14.36 -9.18
CA THR A 83 1.34 13.79 -8.21
C THR A 83 1.84 13.94 -6.79
N HIS A 84 0.96 14.41 -5.90
CA HIS A 84 1.21 14.46 -4.46
C HIS A 84 0.78 13.15 -3.82
N MET A 85 1.63 12.62 -2.94
CA MET A 85 1.38 11.38 -2.22
C MET A 85 2.05 11.41 -0.85
N ARG A 86 1.65 10.49 0.00
CA ARG A 86 2.23 10.30 1.33
C ARG A 86 3.08 9.07 1.32
N VAL A 87 4.28 9.15 1.89
CA VAL A 87 5.15 7.98 2.08
C VAL A 87 5.44 7.79 3.56
N GLY A 88 5.47 6.53 3.99
CA GLY A 88 5.81 6.18 5.36
C GLY A 88 6.13 4.70 5.54
N GLU A 89 6.78 4.41 6.66
CA GLU A 89 7.01 3.03 7.10
C GLU A 89 5.70 2.43 7.63
N VAL A 90 5.42 1.19 7.24
CA VAL A 90 4.23 0.44 7.65
C VAL A 90 4.37 0.00 9.11
N ASN A 91 3.31 0.19 9.87
CA ASN A 91 3.25 -0.29 11.24
C ASN A 91 3.19 -1.81 11.39
N PRO A 92 3.80 -2.36 12.44
CA PRO A 92 3.34 -3.63 12.99
C PRO A 92 1.89 -3.52 13.43
N LEU A 93 1.04 -4.42 12.95
CA LEU A 93 -0.37 -4.50 13.33
C LEU A 93 -0.67 -5.92 13.79
N GLU A 94 -1.05 -6.05 15.05
CA GLU A 94 -1.41 -7.34 15.64
C GLU A 94 -2.51 -8.03 14.83
N GLY A 95 -2.23 -9.28 14.42
CA GLY A 95 -3.08 -10.11 13.58
C GLY A 95 -2.91 -9.92 12.07
N TRP A 96 -2.18 -8.89 11.62
CA TRP A 96 -2.04 -8.56 10.19
C TRP A 96 -0.59 -8.78 9.71
N GLY A 97 0.38 -8.28 10.46
CA GLY A 97 1.80 -8.46 10.13
C GLY A 97 2.74 -7.61 10.95
N ASN A 98 4.04 -7.91 10.82
CA ASN A 98 5.12 -7.19 11.50
C ASN A 98 5.37 -5.79 10.95
N GLY A 99 4.88 -5.44 9.75
CA GLY A 99 5.13 -4.15 9.12
C GLY A 99 6.59 -3.97 8.69
N GLY A 100 7.05 -2.72 8.64
CA GLY A 100 8.43 -2.36 8.26
C GLY A 100 8.66 -2.14 6.75
N GLY A 101 7.66 -2.38 5.90
CA GLY A 101 7.69 -1.96 4.49
C GLY A 101 7.56 -0.44 4.32
N THR A 102 7.99 0.09 3.18
CA THR A 102 7.68 1.48 2.78
C THR A 102 6.45 1.51 1.90
N GLN A 103 5.41 2.23 2.31
CA GLN A 103 4.15 2.35 1.56
C GLN A 103 3.89 3.77 1.09
N TYR A 104 3.19 3.87 -0.04
CA TYR A 104 2.77 5.12 -0.66
C TYR A 104 1.24 5.20 -0.65
N ASP A 105 0.70 6.22 0.01
CA ASP A 105 -0.71 6.58 0.03
C ASP A 105 -0.97 7.69 -0.99
N LEU A 106 -1.83 7.39 -1.95
CA LEU A 106 -2.30 8.33 -2.97
C LEU A 106 -3.29 9.36 -2.41
N ILE A 107 -3.28 9.58 -1.10
CA ILE A 107 -4.12 10.53 -0.35
C ILE A 107 -5.60 10.21 -0.57
N GLY A 108 -5.94 8.91 -0.52
CA GLY A 108 -7.29 8.42 -0.81
C GLY A 108 -7.74 8.58 -2.27
N GLN A 109 -6.88 9.06 -3.17
CA GLN A 109 -7.18 9.17 -4.59
C GLN A 109 -6.93 7.84 -5.31
N ARG A 110 -7.57 7.64 -6.46
CA ARG A 110 -7.32 6.51 -7.39
C ARG A 110 -6.66 7.05 -8.65
N VAL A 111 -5.50 7.66 -8.47
CA VAL A 111 -4.72 8.28 -9.55
C VAL A 111 -3.72 7.30 -10.13
N GLY A 112 -3.46 7.43 -11.42
CA GLY A 112 -2.54 6.60 -12.18
C GLY A 112 -3.23 5.51 -13.00
N ASP A 113 -2.46 4.92 -13.92
CA ASP A 113 -2.89 3.82 -14.77
C ASP A 113 -2.54 2.49 -14.11
N PHE A 114 -3.58 1.73 -13.77
CA PHE A 114 -3.45 0.38 -13.21
C PHE A 114 -3.44 -0.63 -14.36
N ILE A 115 -2.34 -1.34 -14.56
CA ILE A 115 -2.14 -2.24 -15.71
C ILE A 115 -1.37 -3.51 -15.29
N ASN A 116 -1.22 -4.46 -16.21
CA ASN A 116 -0.41 -5.67 -16.03
C ASN A 116 -0.76 -6.49 -14.77
N GLU A 117 -2.07 -6.70 -14.53
CA GLU A 117 -2.54 -7.62 -13.48
C GLU A 117 -1.92 -9.01 -13.69
N ARG A 118 -1.42 -9.58 -12.60
CA ARG A 118 -0.87 -10.94 -12.57
C ARG A 118 -1.01 -11.55 -11.17
N PRO A 119 -1.08 -12.89 -11.05
CA PRO A 119 -1.06 -13.54 -9.75
C PRO A 119 0.29 -13.39 -9.05
N ILE A 120 0.27 -13.30 -7.72
CA ILE A 120 1.47 -13.40 -6.88
C ILE A 120 1.88 -14.87 -6.82
N LYS A 121 3.19 -15.14 -6.92
CA LYS A 121 3.76 -16.49 -6.87
C LYS A 121 3.78 -17.05 -5.44
#